data_AF-A0AAE0E9B4-F1
#
_entry.id   AF-A0AAE0E9B4-F1
#
_cell.length_a   1.000
_cell.length_b   1.000
_cell.length_c   1.000
_cell.angle_alpha   90.00
_cell.angle_beta   90.00
_cell.angle_gamma   90.00
#
_symmetry.space_group_name_H-M   'P 1'
#
loop_
_entity.id
_entity.type
_entity.pdbx_description
1 polymer ?
#
loop_
_entity_poly.entity_id
_entity_poly.type
_entity_poly.pdbx_seq_one_letter_code
_entity_poly.pdbx_strand_id
1 'polypeptide(L)'
;MDCFPALQMHTDWVRDVAWAPNLGLPKSTIASASEDGKVIIWTVAKEGDQWEGKVLNDFKSPVWSVDWSLTGNILAVADGNNNVTLWEEAADGVWQQVKAIEP
;
A
#
# COMPACT_ATOMS: atom_id res chain seq x y z
N MET A 1 6.56 -23.36 14.60
CA MET A 1 5.55 -22.42 14.07
C MET A 1 6.16 -21.05 14.22
N ASP A 2 7.10 -20.76 13.33
CA ASP A 2 7.84 -19.51 13.38
C ASP A 2 6.94 -18.44 12.78
N CYS A 3 6.39 -17.59 13.65
CA CYS A 3 5.66 -16.41 13.22
C CYS A 3 6.68 -15.48 12.54
N PHE A 4 6.42 -15.10 11.29
CA PHE A 4 7.23 -14.09 10.61
C PHE A 4 7.22 -12.80 11.45
N PRO A 5 8.35 -12.07 11.52
CA PRO A 5 8.42 -10.84 12.31
C PRO A 5 7.35 -9.84 11.85
N ALA A 6 6.77 -9.11 12.82
CA ALA A 6 5.77 -8.09 12.53
C ALA A 6 6.38 -6.97 11.67
N LEU A 7 5.60 -6.49 10.71
CA LEU A 7 5.97 -5.39 9.82
C LEU A 7 5.84 -4.05 10.55
N GLN A 8 6.92 -3.62 11.19
CA GLN A 8 6.95 -2.42 12.03
C GLN A 8 7.48 -1.21 11.26
N MET A 9 6.61 -0.51 10.55
CA MET A 9 6.92 0.82 10.00
C MET A 9 5.88 1.90 10.32
N HIS A 10 4.65 1.50 10.63
CA HIS A 10 3.62 2.45 11.07
C HIS A 10 3.86 2.90 12.50
N THR A 11 3.58 4.18 12.75
CA THR A 11 3.73 4.80 14.09
C THR A 11 2.42 4.91 14.85
N ASP A 12 1.30 4.61 14.20
CA ASP A 12 -0.04 4.65 14.77
C ASP A 12 -0.88 3.45 14.28
N TRP A 13 -2.18 3.44 14.58
CA TRP A 13 -3.10 2.36 14.24
C TRP A 13 -3.13 2.11 12.74
N VAL A 14 -2.94 0.85 12.37
CA VAL A 14 -3.19 0.37 11.00
C VAL A 14 -4.69 0.26 10.83
N ARG A 15 -5.23 1.00 9.86
CA ARG A 15 -6.67 1.06 9.58
C ARG A 15 -7.11 -0.01 8.62
N ASP A 16 -6.30 -0.26 7.60
CA ASP A 16 -6.65 -1.17 6.52
C ASP A 16 -5.40 -1.81 5.90
N VAL A 17 -5.58 -3.00 5.33
CA VAL A 17 -4.53 -3.77 4.65
C VAL A 17 -5.14 -4.49 3.46
N ALA A 18 -4.54 -4.30 2.28
CA ALA A 18 -5.02 -4.91 1.04
C ALA A 18 -3.88 -5.62 0.30
N TRP A 19 -4.17 -6.83 -0.18
CA TRP A 19 -3.22 -7.64 -0.94
C TRP A 19 -3.42 -7.42 -2.44
N ALA A 20 -2.36 -7.13 -3.17
CA ALA A 20 -2.42 -6.95 -4.61
C ALA A 20 -2.61 -8.30 -5.33
N PRO A 21 -3.55 -8.42 -6.29
CA PRO A 21 -3.69 -9.63 -7.07
C PRO A 21 -2.48 -9.80 -8.01
N ASN A 22 -1.59 -10.75 -7.71
CA ASN A 22 -0.47 -11.09 -8.58
C ASN A 22 -0.96 -12.06 -9.65
N LEU A 23 -1.20 -11.58 -10.86
CA LEU A 23 -1.58 -12.38 -12.03
C LEU A 23 -0.40 -13.22 -12.55
N GLY A 24 0.12 -14.12 -11.72
CA GLY A 24 1.19 -15.06 -12.08
C GLY A 24 2.63 -14.55 -11.91
N LEU A 25 2.82 -13.38 -11.29
CA LEU A 25 4.15 -12.90 -10.89
C LEU A 25 4.58 -13.53 -9.56
N PRO A 26 5.87 -13.86 -9.37
CA PRO A 26 6.38 -14.40 -8.11
C PRO A 26 6.46 -13.35 -6.99
N LYS A 27 6.41 -12.05 -7.35
CA LYS A 27 6.43 -10.92 -6.41
C LYS A 27 5.06 -10.78 -5.77
N SER A 28 5.01 -10.80 -4.44
CA SER A 28 3.81 -10.44 -3.69
C SER A 28 3.88 -9.02 -3.16
N THR A 29 2.78 -8.29 -3.30
CA THR A 29 2.66 -6.90 -2.88
C THR A 29 1.45 -6.72 -1.97
N ILE A 30 1.64 -6.01 -0.85
CA ILE A 30 0.58 -5.62 0.09
C ILE A 30 0.65 -4.10 0.28
N ALA A 31 -0.50 -3.46 0.45
CA ALA A 31 -0.59 -2.09 0.91
C ALA A 31 -1.16 -2.07 2.33
N SER A 32 -0.60 -1.23 3.20
CA SER A 32 -1.16 -0.94 4.52
C SER A 32 -1.39 0.56 4.68
N ALA A 33 -2.55 0.90 5.24
CA ALA A 33 -2.95 2.25 5.57
C ALA A 33 -2.97 2.45 7.08
N SER A 34 -2.58 3.64 7.54
CA SER A 34 -2.59 3.98 8.96
C SER A 34 -3.11 5.38 9.22
N GLU A 35 -3.56 5.55 10.47
CA GLU A 35 -3.92 6.84 11.06
C GLU A 35 -2.73 7.80 11.16
N ASP A 36 -1.48 7.29 11.06
CA ASP A 36 -0.27 8.11 10.97
C ASP A 36 -0.16 8.91 9.65
N GLY A 37 -1.09 8.69 8.73
CA GLY A 37 -1.19 9.38 7.44
C GLY A 37 -0.26 8.82 6.36
N LYS A 38 0.39 7.69 6.62
CA LYS A 38 1.25 7.00 5.66
C LYS A 38 0.54 5.80 5.09
N VAL A 39 0.80 5.57 3.81
CA VAL A 39 0.56 4.28 3.16
C VAL A 39 1.90 3.63 2.92
N ILE A 40 2.01 2.35 3.26
CA ILE A 40 3.23 1.57 3.09
C ILE A 40 2.94 0.43 2.13
N ILE A 41 3.82 0.28 1.14
CA ILE A 41 3.81 -0.82 0.19
C ILE A 41 4.85 -1.82 0.64
N TRP A 42 4.39 -3.04 0.89
CA TRP A 42 5.20 -4.17 1.27
C TRP A 42 5.37 -5.06 0.06
N THR A 43 6.62 -5.36 -0.29
CA THR A 43 6.94 -6.27 -1.40
C THR A 43 7.78 -7.43 -0.91
N VAL A 44 7.55 -8.61 -1.47
CA VAL A 44 8.35 -9.80 -1.22
C VAL A 44 8.59 -10.52 -2.55
N ALA A 45 9.84 -10.91 -2.82
CA ALA A 45 10.23 -11.51 -4.09
C ALA A 45 9.81 -12.98 -4.22
N LYS A 46 9.72 -13.70 -3.09
CA LYS A 46 9.32 -15.10 -3.02
C LYS A 46 8.64 -15.38 -1.68
N GLU A 47 7.64 -16.26 -1.68
CA GLU A 47 7.02 -16.72 -0.44
C GLU A 47 8.06 -17.31 0.52
N GLY A 48 8.12 -16.74 1.74
CA GLY A 48 9.06 -17.12 2.78
C GLY A 48 10.27 -16.19 2.92
N ASP A 49 10.49 -15.27 1.98
CA ASP A 49 11.50 -14.21 2.12
C ASP A 49 11.02 -13.09 3.06
N GLN A 50 11.94 -12.21 3.44
CA GLN A 50 11.61 -11.04 4.25
C GLN A 50 10.83 -10.01 3.43
N TRP A 51 9.79 -9.46 4.04
CA TRP A 51 9.02 -8.36 3.46
C TRP A 51 9.79 -7.05 3.56
N GLU A 52 9.86 -6.32 2.46
CA GLU A 52 10.45 -5.00 2.39
C GLU A 52 9.33 -3.95 2.30
N GLY A 53 9.31 -2.99 3.22
CA GLY A 53 8.33 -1.91 3.25
C GLY A 53 8.89 -0.61 2.68
N LYS A 54 8.11 0.06 1.83
CA LYS A 54 8.41 1.38 1.28
C LYS A 54 7.24 2.32 1.54
N VAL A 55 7.52 3.50 2.07
CA VAL A 55 6.49 4.54 2.23
C VAL A 55 6.09 5.02 0.83
N LEU A 56 4.81 4.87 0.50
CA LEU A 56 4.22 5.34 -0.75
C LEU A 56 4.22 6.87 -0.77
N ASN A 57 3.54 7.45 0.23
CA ASN A 57 3.38 8.88 0.39
C ASN A 57 2.93 9.19 1.83
N ASP A 58 3.19 10.42 2.27
CA ASP A 58 2.63 10.99 3.49
C ASP A 58 1.47 11.93 3.11
N PHE A 59 0.26 11.50 3.41
CA PHE A 59 -0.97 12.24 3.13
C PHE A 59 -1.26 13.35 4.14
N LYS A 60 -0.51 13.39 5.27
CA LYS A 60 -0.71 14.32 6.40
C LYS A 60 -2.14 14.32 6.98
N SER A 61 -2.94 13.33 6.61
CA SER A 61 -4.29 13.08 7.08
C SER A 61 -4.45 11.58 7.28
N PRO A 62 -5.32 11.12 8.21
CA PRO A 62 -5.56 9.71 8.43
C PRO A 62 -5.99 9.02 7.13
N VAL A 63 -5.39 7.87 6.83
CA VAL A 63 -5.81 7.04 5.69
C VAL A 63 -6.72 5.95 6.21
N TRP A 64 -7.94 5.90 5.66
CA TRP A 64 -9.00 5.04 6.18
C TRP A 64 -9.05 3.68 5.50
N SER A 65 -8.82 3.65 4.20
CA SER A 65 -8.92 2.43 3.41
C SER A 65 -7.99 2.46 2.21
N VAL A 66 -7.52 1.27 1.84
CA VAL A 66 -6.70 1.02 0.65
C VAL A 66 -7.24 -0.19 -0.09
N ASP A 67 -7.32 -0.11 -1.42
CA ASP A 67 -7.76 -1.24 -2.23
C ASP A 67 -7.01 -1.32 -3.56
N TRP A 68 -6.80 -2.54 -4.03
CA TRP A 68 -6.06 -2.83 -5.25
C TRP A 68 -6.99 -3.06 -6.43
N SER A 69 -6.63 -2.49 -7.58
CA SER A 69 -7.23 -2.88 -8.86
C SER A 69 -7.02 -4.38 -9.11
N LEU A 70 -7.99 -5.01 -9.77
CA LEU A 70 -7.91 -6.41 -10.23
C LEU A 70 -6.70 -6.68 -11.13
N THR A 71 -6.18 -5.66 -11.81
CA THR A 71 -4.97 -5.76 -12.62
C THR A 71 -3.68 -5.70 -11.81
N GLY A 72 -3.75 -5.38 -10.52
CA GLY A 72 -2.61 -5.32 -9.59
C GLY A 72 -1.74 -4.05 -9.69
N ASN A 73 -1.97 -3.19 -10.68
CA ASN A 73 -1.08 -2.05 -10.96
C ASN A 73 -1.53 -0.73 -10.33
N ILE A 74 -2.80 -0.62 -9.94
CA ILE A 74 -3.37 0.62 -9.40
C ILE A 74 -3.82 0.38 -7.97
N LEU A 75 -3.44 1.29 -7.08
CA LEU A 75 -3.88 1.35 -5.70
C LEU A 75 -4.80 2.54 -5.51
N ALA A 76 -5.99 2.30 -4.96
CA ALA A 76 -6.88 3.35 -4.48
C ALA A 76 -6.61 3.61 -2.99
N VAL A 77 -6.51 4.89 -2.63
CA VAL A 77 -6.27 5.33 -1.26
C VAL A 77 -7.34 6.35 -0.89
N ALA A 78 -8.09 6.08 0.18
CA ALA A 78 -9.10 6.98 0.72
C ALA A 78 -8.55 7.73 1.94
N ASP A 79 -8.43 9.05 1.83
CA ASP A 79 -7.89 9.92 2.87
C ASP A 79 -8.98 10.55 3.76
N GLY A 80 -8.57 11.13 4.88
CA GLY A 80 -9.47 11.82 5.81
C GLY A 80 -9.92 13.21 5.34
N ASN A 81 -9.47 13.69 4.17
CA ASN A 81 -9.88 14.97 3.59
C ASN A 81 -10.99 14.80 2.56
N ASN A 82 -11.67 13.65 2.56
CA ASN A 82 -12.73 13.29 1.62
C ASN A 82 -12.24 13.10 0.18
N ASN A 83 -10.94 12.89 -0.03
CA ASN A 83 -10.36 12.64 -1.34
C ASN A 83 -10.06 11.15 -1.52
N VAL A 84 -10.20 10.70 -2.76
CA VAL A 84 -9.69 9.39 -3.19
C VAL A 84 -8.56 9.63 -4.17
N THR A 85 -7.38 9.11 -3.85
CA THR A 85 -6.20 9.20 -4.72
C THR A 85 -5.89 7.84 -5.33
N LEU A 86 -5.55 7.84 -6.61
CA LEU A 86 -5.13 6.66 -7.35
C LEU A 86 -3.62 6.73 -7.56
N TRP A 87 -2.96 5.62 -7.28
CA TRP A 87 -1.52 5.47 -7.36
C TRP A 87 -1.15 4.31 -8.27
N GLU A 88 -0.11 4.49 -9.07
CA GLU A 88 0.42 3.45 -9.95
C GLU A 88 1.94 3.30 -9.73
N GLU A 89 2.43 2.06 -9.79
CA GLU A 89 3.86 1.76 -9.78
C GLU A 89 4.40 1.99 -11.20
N ALA A 90 5.21 3.03 -11.39
CA ALA A 90 5.89 3.26 -12.66
C ALA A 90 6.97 2.19 -12.90
N ALA A 91 7.44 2.08 -14.14
CA ALA A 91 8.43 1.06 -14.55
C ALA A 91 9.78 1.15 -13.80
N ASP A 92 10.05 2.27 -13.13
CA ASP A 92 11.21 2.51 -12.27
C ASP A 92 11.00 2.09 -10.80
N GLY A 93 9.82 1.54 -10.46
CA GLY A 93 9.45 1.17 -9.09
C GLY A 93 9.09 2.36 -8.20
N VAL A 94 8.85 3.53 -8.80
CA VAL A 94 8.37 4.73 -8.11
C VAL A 94 6.86 4.78 -8.18
N TRP A 95 6.23 4.96 -7.03
CA TRP A 95 4.79 5.16 -6.96
C TRP A 95 4.45 6.61 -7.28
N GLN A 96 3.56 6.79 -8.24
CA GLN A 96 3.11 8.11 -8.67
C GLN A 96 1.60 8.24 -8.53
N GLN A 97 1.15 9.41 -8.10
CA GLN A 97 -0.26 9.74 -8.05
C GLN A 97 -0.76 9.98 -9.48
N VAL A 98 -1.65 9.11 -9.96
CA VAL A 98 -2.24 9.18 -11.29
C VAL A 98 -3.41 10.17 -11.30
N LYS A 99 -4.20 10.19 -10.24
CA LYS A 99 -5.39 11.05 -10.14
C LYS A 99 -5.82 11.27 -8.70
N ALA A 100 -6.28 12.48 -8.39
CA ALA A 100 -7.14 12.75 -7.25
C ALA A 100 -8.58 12.88 -7.75
N ILE A 101 -9.51 12.21 -7.08
CA ILE A 101 -10.94 12.41 -7.25
C ILE A 101 -11.36 13.35 -6.12
N GLU A 102 -11.63 14.60 -6.49
CA GLU A 102 -12.27 15.59 -5.62
C GLU A 102 -13.81 15.45 -5.74
N PRO A 103 -14.56 15.75 -4.67
CA PRO A 103 -16.03 15.62 -4.63
C PRO A 103 -16.79 16.57 -5.56
#